data_AF-A0A4Z1G316-F1
#
_entry.id   AF-A0A4Z1G316-F1
#
_cell.length_a   1.000
_cell.length_b   1.000
_cell.length_c   1.000
_cell.angle_alpha   90.00
_cell.angle_beta   90.00
_cell.angle_gamma   90.00
#
_symmetry.space_group_name_H-M   'P 1'
#
loop_
_entity.id
_entity.type
_entity.pdbx_description
1 polymer ?
#
loop_
_entity_poly.entity_id
_entity_poly.type
_entity_poly.pdbx_seq_one_letter_code
_entity_poly.pdbx_strand_id
1 'polypeptide(L)'
;MPSSENTLYSQGVNFGSFVQEGVDARTGQYTSSIALYEAPAKARNCASFKLSLRFSPLNTANIGFGKGWSLNLSQYQHIAPRSLILSTGEHYQVSNSGGLLVEDQKLKSFKFEQKGSDFEIIHKDGKIELLSNAHNVYNTSVPVKIYAANGRALTLVWIPINGQLRLSKVQDGDEILLQINYRDPHVEIVHSPGAASASTFTAVIRGGQLQEFWLPLTDGAKWKFAYIAYGPLIFH
;
A
#
# COMPACT_ATOMS: atom_id res chain seq x y z
N MET A 1 -8.94 -44.74 11.50
CA MET A 1 -7.96 -43.68 11.18
C MET A 1 -8.68 -42.35 11.29
N PRO A 2 -8.39 -41.48 12.26
CA PRO A 2 -9.06 -40.20 12.32
C PRO A 2 -8.38 -39.22 11.36
N SER A 3 -9.21 -38.60 10.52
CA SER A 3 -8.88 -37.49 9.63
C SER A 3 -8.34 -36.32 10.44
N SER A 4 -7.10 -35.92 10.15
CA SER A 4 -6.51 -34.69 10.68
C SER A 4 -7.20 -33.48 10.04
N GLU A 5 -8.21 -32.94 10.70
CA GLU A 5 -8.67 -31.57 10.48
C GLU A 5 -7.53 -30.63 10.87
N ASN A 6 -6.74 -30.23 9.88
CA ASN A 6 -5.67 -29.27 10.08
C ASN A 6 -6.26 -27.86 9.95
N THR A 7 -7.06 -27.48 10.94
CA THR A 7 -7.65 -26.14 11.03
C THR A 7 -6.54 -25.18 11.45
N LEU A 8 -5.98 -24.47 10.47
CA LEU A 8 -5.00 -23.41 10.69
C LEU A 8 -5.68 -22.26 11.46
N TYR A 9 -5.79 -22.37 12.77
CA TYR A 9 -6.34 -21.33 13.64
C TYR A 9 -5.24 -20.31 13.92
N SER A 10 -5.00 -19.41 12.97
CA SER A 10 -4.20 -18.20 13.19
C SER A 10 -5.14 -17.00 13.31
N GLN A 11 -4.95 -16.20 14.37
CA GLN A 11 -5.70 -14.95 14.59
C GLN A 11 -5.45 -13.91 13.49
N GLY A 12 -4.48 -14.16 12.60
CA GLY A 12 -4.23 -13.40 11.39
C GLY A 12 -5.01 -13.90 10.16
N VAL A 13 -6.06 -14.72 10.29
CA VAL A 13 -6.84 -15.25 9.14
C VAL A 13 -8.34 -14.95 9.23
N ASN A 14 -8.77 -14.06 10.14
CA ASN A 14 -10.15 -13.51 10.15
C ASN A 14 -10.34 -12.49 9.00
N PHE A 15 -10.05 -12.90 7.77
CA PHE A 15 -10.07 -12.08 6.55
C PHE A 15 -11.30 -12.42 5.70
N GLY A 16 -12.46 -11.88 6.08
CA GLY A 16 -13.75 -12.15 5.42
C GLY A 16 -13.94 -11.55 4.02
N SER A 17 -13.02 -10.72 3.51
CA SER A 17 -13.03 -10.26 2.11
C SER A 17 -11.62 -9.87 1.68
N PHE A 18 -10.85 -10.83 1.17
CA PHE A 18 -9.51 -10.52 0.69
C PHE A 18 -9.53 -9.66 -0.58
N VAL A 19 -10.52 -9.85 -1.46
CA VAL A 19 -10.72 -9.04 -2.67
C VAL A 19 -12.02 -8.27 -2.51
N GLN A 20 -11.95 -6.95 -2.56
CA GLN A 20 -13.11 -6.06 -2.65
C GLN A 20 -13.16 -5.49 -4.06
N GLU A 21 -14.22 -5.83 -4.79
CA GLU A 21 -14.51 -5.28 -6.11
C GLU A 21 -15.57 -4.18 -5.96
N GLY A 22 -15.40 -3.09 -6.69
CA GLY A 22 -16.33 -1.98 -6.64
C GLY A 22 -16.27 -1.14 -7.90
N VAL A 23 -17.42 -0.59 -8.27
CA VAL A 23 -17.50 0.45 -9.28
C VAL A 23 -17.55 1.79 -8.55
N ASP A 24 -16.62 2.71 -8.84
CA ASP A 24 -16.75 4.08 -8.34
C ASP A 24 -18.00 4.70 -8.97
N ALA A 25 -19.03 4.91 -8.15
CA ALA A 25 -20.35 5.37 -8.60
C ALA A 25 -20.33 6.77 -9.26
N ARG A 26 -19.26 7.56 -9.06
CA ARG A 26 -19.12 8.89 -9.67
C ARG A 26 -18.50 8.82 -11.06
N THR A 27 -17.68 7.81 -11.35
CA THR A 27 -16.92 7.72 -12.60
C THR A 27 -17.23 6.47 -13.44
N GLY A 28 -17.99 5.52 -12.89
CA GLY A 28 -18.26 4.22 -13.54
C GLY A 28 -17.03 3.31 -13.63
N GLN A 29 -15.94 3.63 -12.93
CA GLN A 29 -14.68 2.92 -13.05
C GLN A 29 -14.62 1.68 -12.15
N TYR A 30 -14.11 0.58 -12.70
CA TYR A 30 -13.83 -0.62 -11.94
C TYR A 30 -12.59 -0.44 -11.05
N THR A 31 -12.74 -0.78 -9.77
CA THR A 31 -11.67 -0.81 -8.78
C THR A 31 -11.68 -2.18 -8.10
N SER A 32 -10.48 -2.67 -7.76
CA SER A 32 -10.32 -3.90 -6.99
C SER A 32 -9.27 -3.67 -5.92
N SER A 33 -9.46 -4.25 -4.73
CA SER A 33 -8.52 -4.13 -3.62
C SER A 33 -8.23 -5.50 -3.01
N ILE A 34 -6.95 -5.84 -2.86
CA ILE A 34 -6.45 -7.04 -2.19
C ILE A 34 -5.86 -6.65 -0.84
N ALA A 35 -6.38 -7.17 0.27
CA ALA A 35 -5.77 -6.95 1.59
C ALA A 35 -4.45 -7.73 1.67
N LEU A 36 -3.34 -7.03 1.93
CA LEU A 36 -2.01 -7.64 2.07
C LEU A 36 -1.62 -7.79 3.53
N TYR A 37 -1.93 -6.82 4.39
CA TYR A 37 -1.60 -6.86 5.81
C TYR A 37 -2.55 -5.99 6.61
N GLU A 38 -2.86 -6.42 7.83
CA GLU A 38 -3.55 -5.60 8.81
C GLU A 38 -2.94 -5.86 10.18
N ALA A 39 -2.49 -4.80 10.85
CA ALA A 39 -1.95 -4.90 12.19
C ALA A 39 -3.05 -5.46 13.11
N PRO A 40 -2.79 -6.53 13.90
CA PRO A 40 -3.84 -7.15 14.70
C PRO A 40 -4.47 -6.13 15.66
N ALA A 41 -5.79 -5.97 15.63
CA ALA A 41 -6.50 -5.03 16.53
C ALA A 41 -6.25 -5.30 18.03
N LYS A 42 -5.87 -6.54 18.39
CA LYS A 42 -5.50 -6.94 19.77
C LYS A 42 -4.03 -6.71 20.12
N ALA A 43 -3.16 -6.40 19.15
CA ALA A 43 -1.81 -5.92 19.43
C ALA A 43 -1.92 -4.47 19.90
N ARG A 44 -2.37 -4.29 21.15
CA ARG A 44 -2.80 -3.02 21.78
C ARG A 44 -1.77 -1.88 21.74
N ASN A 45 -0.58 -2.14 21.20
CA ASN A 45 0.54 -1.22 21.22
C ASN A 45 1.09 -0.89 19.81
N CYS A 46 0.68 -1.55 18.73
CA CYS A 46 1.20 -1.22 17.39
C CYS A 46 0.37 -0.11 16.72
N ALA A 47 0.97 0.67 15.81
CA ALA A 47 0.24 1.65 15.02
C ALA A 47 -0.82 0.93 14.16
N SER A 48 -2.06 1.43 14.15
CA SER A 48 -3.10 0.89 13.28
C SER A 48 -2.65 1.05 11.82
N PHE A 49 -2.38 -0.07 11.15
CA PHE A 49 -1.82 -0.08 9.81
C PHE A 49 -2.46 -1.18 8.99
N LYS A 50 -2.96 -0.81 7.82
CA LYS A 50 -3.52 -1.72 6.84
C LYS A 50 -2.86 -1.48 5.49
N LEU A 51 -2.21 -2.51 4.97
CA LEU A 51 -1.65 -2.53 3.64
C LEU A 51 -2.56 -3.32 2.71
N SER A 52 -2.86 -2.74 1.57
CA SER A 52 -3.70 -3.32 0.52
C SER A 52 -3.16 -2.92 -0.84
N LEU A 53 -3.29 -3.83 -1.80
CA LEU A 53 -3.00 -3.61 -3.19
C LEU A 53 -4.29 -3.16 -3.88
N ARG A 54 -4.32 -1.97 -4.48
CA ARG A 54 -5.49 -1.41 -5.14
C ARG A 54 -5.26 -1.26 -6.63
N PHE A 55 -6.25 -1.67 -7.41
CA PHE A 55 -6.27 -1.53 -8.86
C PHE A 55 -7.07 -0.28 -9.25
N SER A 56 -6.49 0.54 -10.12
CA SER A 56 -7.19 1.57 -10.86
C SER A 56 -6.73 1.55 -12.32
N PRO A 57 -7.65 1.53 -13.30
CA PRO A 57 -7.28 1.53 -14.72
C PRO A 57 -6.58 2.83 -15.15
N LEU A 58 -6.77 3.93 -14.41
CA LEU A 58 -6.12 5.22 -14.69
C LEU A 58 -4.66 5.26 -14.18
N ASN A 59 -4.29 4.37 -13.28
CA ASN A 59 -2.93 4.31 -12.78
C ASN A 59 -2.01 3.65 -13.83
N THR A 60 -1.11 4.41 -14.40
CA THR A 60 -0.16 3.91 -15.41
C THR A 60 1.16 3.43 -14.81
N ALA A 61 1.39 3.66 -13.52
CA ALA A 61 2.61 3.25 -12.83
C ALA A 61 2.65 1.73 -12.62
N ASN A 62 3.87 1.18 -12.49
CA ASN A 62 4.10 -0.23 -12.18
C ASN A 62 5.09 -0.37 -11.02
N ILE A 63 4.54 -0.36 -9.80
CA ILE A 63 5.32 -0.51 -8.56
C ILE A 63 5.82 -1.95 -8.30
N GLY A 64 5.83 -2.81 -9.33
CA GLY A 64 6.26 -4.20 -9.24
C GLY A 64 5.10 -5.21 -9.23
N PHE A 65 3.87 -4.76 -8.97
CA PHE A 65 2.67 -5.59 -9.00
C PHE A 65 1.92 -5.56 -10.34
N GLY A 66 2.56 -5.06 -11.40
CA GLY A 66 1.92 -4.83 -12.68
C GLY A 66 1.25 -3.46 -12.79
N LYS A 67 0.99 -3.04 -14.03
CA LYS A 67 0.39 -1.74 -14.33
C LYS A 67 -1.02 -1.63 -13.75
N GLY A 68 -1.36 -0.48 -13.16
CA GLY A 68 -2.67 -0.22 -12.56
C GLY A 68 -2.75 -0.53 -11.08
N TRP A 69 -1.82 -1.33 -10.56
CA TRP A 69 -1.79 -1.68 -9.14
C TRP A 69 -0.92 -0.69 -8.34
N SER A 70 -1.41 -0.28 -7.17
CA SER A 70 -0.71 0.55 -6.20
C SER A 70 -0.93 0.04 -4.77
N LEU A 71 -0.07 0.44 -3.84
CA LEU A 71 -0.30 0.23 -2.41
C LEU A 71 -1.07 1.43 -1.84
N ASN A 72 -1.97 1.21 -0.88
CA ASN A 72 -2.74 2.28 -0.21
C ASN A 72 -1.89 3.07 0.81
N LEU A 73 -0.75 3.57 0.38
CA LEU A 73 0.15 4.40 1.17
C LEU A 73 0.07 5.83 0.70
N SER A 74 0.21 6.77 1.65
CA SER A 74 0.24 8.19 1.31
C SER A 74 1.45 8.50 0.43
N GLN A 75 1.31 9.43 -0.50
CA GLN A 75 2.39 9.83 -1.40
C GLN A 75 2.29 11.31 -1.69
N TYR A 76 3.43 12.00 -1.72
CA TYR A 76 3.49 13.38 -2.16
C TYR A 76 4.34 13.50 -3.42
N GLN A 77 3.70 13.93 -4.51
CA GLN A 77 4.33 14.11 -5.81
C GLN A 77 4.84 15.54 -5.97
N HIS A 78 6.13 15.67 -6.27
CA HIS A 78 6.84 16.96 -6.33
C HIS A 78 6.78 17.63 -7.70
N ILE A 79 6.51 16.86 -8.75
CA ILE A 79 6.41 17.34 -10.13
C ILE A 79 5.05 18.02 -10.32
N ALA A 80 5.04 19.20 -10.92
CA ALA A 80 3.82 19.94 -11.20
C ALA A 80 2.89 19.19 -12.18
N PRO A 81 1.56 19.14 -11.95
CA PRO A 81 0.89 19.64 -10.75
C PRO A 81 1.21 18.77 -9.53
N ARG A 82 1.66 19.42 -8.44
CA ARG A 82 2.02 18.71 -7.22
C ARG A 82 0.75 18.19 -6.56
N SER A 83 0.84 16.99 -5.99
CA SER A 83 -0.33 16.38 -5.39
C SER A 83 0.00 15.51 -4.21
N LEU A 84 -0.89 15.49 -3.24
CA LEU A 84 -0.87 14.61 -2.08
C LEU A 84 -1.97 13.56 -2.22
N ILE A 85 -1.58 12.30 -2.18
CA ILE A 85 -2.49 11.16 -2.07
C ILE A 85 -2.40 10.65 -0.63
N LEU A 86 -3.52 10.45 0.04
CA LEU A 86 -3.57 9.84 1.37
C LEU A 86 -3.77 8.33 1.29
N SER A 87 -3.41 7.61 2.37
CA SER A 87 -3.67 6.17 2.51
C SER A 87 -5.16 5.78 2.41
N THR A 88 -6.08 6.73 2.59
CA THR A 88 -7.53 6.55 2.36
C THR A 88 -7.88 6.47 0.86
N GLY A 89 -7.04 7.03 0.00
CA GLY A 89 -7.31 7.24 -1.43
C GLY A 89 -7.75 8.66 -1.77
N GLU A 90 -7.91 9.54 -0.77
CA GLU A 90 -8.17 10.96 -1.02
C GLU A 90 -6.99 11.60 -1.75
N HIS A 91 -7.29 12.45 -2.72
CA HIS A 91 -6.31 13.12 -3.58
C HIS A 91 -6.51 14.62 -3.51
N TYR A 92 -5.42 15.34 -3.27
CA TYR A 92 -5.42 16.79 -3.10
C TYR A 92 -4.33 17.40 -3.97
N GLN A 93 -4.62 18.54 -4.60
CA GLN A 93 -3.60 19.36 -5.22
C GLN A 93 -2.84 20.14 -4.14
N VAL A 94 -1.53 20.32 -4.32
CA VAL A 94 -0.69 21.08 -3.40
C VAL A 94 -0.07 22.25 -4.13
N SER A 95 -0.26 23.46 -3.59
CA SER A 95 0.40 24.67 -4.08
C SER A 95 1.53 25.08 -3.11
N ASN A 96 2.44 25.91 -3.60
CA ASN A 96 3.58 26.41 -2.82
C ASN A 96 3.68 27.93 -2.88
N SER A 97 2.55 28.61 -2.73
CA SER A 97 2.42 30.07 -2.71
C SER A 97 2.71 30.59 -1.30
N GLY A 98 4.00 30.59 -0.92
CA GLY A 98 4.45 31.08 0.40
C GLY A 98 4.43 30.03 1.52
N GLY A 99 4.19 28.76 1.18
CA GLY A 99 4.14 27.62 2.09
C GLY A 99 3.40 26.45 1.44
N LEU A 100 3.51 25.26 2.04
CA LEU A 100 2.82 24.06 1.57
C LEU A 100 1.31 24.20 1.84
N LEU A 101 0.52 24.44 0.80
CA LEU A 101 -0.94 24.58 0.92
C LEU A 101 -1.63 23.41 0.22
N VAL A 102 -2.49 22.72 0.95
CA VAL A 102 -3.35 21.67 0.42
C VAL A 102 -4.66 22.31 -0.06
N GLU A 103 -4.87 22.29 -1.37
CA GLU A 103 -6.06 22.86 -2.00
C GLU A 103 -7.30 21.97 -1.75
N ASP A 104 -8.48 22.58 -1.71
CA ASP A 104 -9.78 21.90 -1.60
C ASP A 104 -9.95 20.99 -0.36
N GLN A 105 -9.18 21.21 0.69
CA GLN A 105 -9.34 20.51 1.98
C GLN A 105 -10.58 21.02 2.75
N LYS A 106 -11.78 20.68 2.29
CA LYS A 106 -13.05 21.08 2.91
C LYS A 106 -13.22 20.54 4.33
N LEU A 107 -12.71 19.33 4.58
CA LEU A 107 -12.67 18.70 5.89
C LEU A 107 -11.24 18.73 6.42
N LYS A 108 -11.01 19.41 7.55
CA LYS A 108 -9.69 19.46 8.21
C LYS A 108 -9.39 18.15 8.95
N SER A 109 -9.27 17.05 8.22
CA SER A 109 -8.99 15.71 8.74
C SER A 109 -7.51 15.45 9.01
N PHE A 110 -6.62 16.26 8.43
CA PHE A 110 -5.17 16.18 8.60
C PHE A 110 -4.50 17.54 8.44
N LYS A 111 -3.23 17.64 8.83
CA LYS A 111 -2.31 18.72 8.45
C LYS A 111 -1.16 18.14 7.63
N PHE A 112 -0.68 18.89 6.65
CA PHE A 112 0.47 18.51 5.84
C PHE A 112 1.53 19.60 5.95
N GLU A 113 2.71 19.24 6.45
CA GLU A 113 3.76 20.20 6.81
C GLU A 113 5.12 19.74 6.27
N GLN A 114 5.99 20.68 5.93
CA GLN A 114 7.37 20.39 5.58
C GLN A 114 8.24 20.39 6.86
N LYS A 115 9.09 19.37 7.00
CA LYS A 115 10.00 19.19 8.14
C LYS A 115 11.42 18.97 7.63
N GLY A 116 12.18 20.05 7.51
CA GLY A 116 13.49 20.02 6.87
C GLY A 116 13.37 19.59 5.40
N SER A 117 14.04 18.49 5.02
CA SER A 117 13.92 17.88 3.69
C SER A 117 12.74 16.90 3.55
N ASP A 118 12.10 16.54 4.65
CA ASP A 118 11.01 15.57 4.70
C ASP A 118 9.65 16.28 4.88
N PHE A 119 8.57 15.50 4.94
CA PHE A 119 7.21 15.98 5.09
C PHE A 119 6.46 15.17 6.13
N GLU A 120 5.51 15.78 6.82
CA GLU A 120 4.66 15.10 7.80
C GLU A 120 3.18 15.27 7.47
N ILE A 121 2.44 14.16 7.55
CA ILE A 121 0.97 14.15 7.54
C ILE A 121 0.51 13.85 8.97
N ILE A 122 -0.11 14.83 9.62
CA ILE A 122 -0.61 14.72 11.00
C ILE A 122 -2.12 14.56 10.93
N HIS A 123 -2.61 13.34 11.19
CA HIS A 123 -4.03 13.02 11.15
C HIS A 123 -4.74 13.45 12.43
N LYS A 124 -6.03 13.77 12.34
CA LYS A 124 -6.85 14.20 13.49
C LYS A 124 -6.95 13.15 14.62
N ASP A 125 -6.70 11.88 14.31
CA ASP A 125 -6.72 10.76 15.26
C ASP A 125 -5.39 10.59 16.02
N GLY A 126 -4.41 11.47 15.76
CA GLY A 126 -3.08 11.45 16.37
C GLY A 126 -2.07 10.56 15.65
N LYS A 127 -2.44 9.92 14.54
CA LYS A 127 -1.48 9.22 13.67
C LYS A 127 -0.61 10.24 12.92
N ILE A 128 0.69 10.00 12.85
CA ILE A 128 1.63 10.84 12.10
C ILE A 128 2.36 9.98 11.07
N GLU A 129 2.34 10.40 9.81
CA GLU A 129 3.13 9.77 8.74
C GLU A 129 4.30 10.68 8.40
N LEU A 130 5.53 10.21 8.58
CA LEU A 130 6.75 10.89 8.13
C LEU A 130 7.09 10.38 6.72
N LEU A 131 7.05 11.29 5.75
CA LEU A 131 7.29 11.05 4.34
C LEU A 131 8.66 11.57 3.95
N SER A 132 9.44 10.74 3.24
CA SER A 132 10.75 11.13 2.73
C SER A 132 10.87 10.81 1.25
N ASN A 133 11.60 11.66 0.53
CA ASN A 133 12.07 11.40 -0.83
C ASN A 133 13.59 11.13 -0.87
N ALA A 134 14.15 10.69 0.26
CA ALA A 134 15.57 10.43 0.47
C ALA A 134 16.46 11.62 0.07
N HIS A 135 16.20 12.80 0.66
CA HIS A 135 16.93 14.04 0.38
C HIS A 135 16.92 14.45 -1.11
N ASN A 136 15.72 14.50 -1.70
CA ASN A 136 15.51 14.87 -3.11
C ASN A 136 16.11 13.91 -4.14
N VAL A 137 16.45 12.68 -3.74
CA VAL A 137 16.83 11.63 -4.69
C VAL A 137 15.63 11.18 -5.52
N TYR A 138 14.42 11.25 -4.98
CA TYR A 138 13.19 10.83 -5.65
C TYR A 138 12.22 11.99 -5.87
N ASN A 139 11.46 11.92 -6.97
CA ASN A 139 10.41 12.88 -7.32
C ASN A 139 9.10 12.68 -6.55
N THR A 140 9.07 11.72 -5.63
CA THR A 140 7.91 11.36 -4.81
C THR A 140 8.39 11.11 -3.38
N SER A 141 7.74 11.72 -2.39
CA SER A 141 7.93 11.36 -0.98
C SER A 141 6.97 10.23 -0.59
N VAL A 142 7.50 9.23 0.09
CA VAL A 142 6.76 8.04 0.57
C VAL A 142 6.93 7.89 2.08
N PRO A 143 5.98 7.26 2.80
CA PRO A 143 6.08 7.09 4.24
C PRO A 143 7.27 6.19 4.59
N VAL A 144 8.16 6.70 5.42
CA VAL A 144 9.30 5.95 5.99
C VAL A 144 9.07 5.61 7.46
N LYS A 145 8.22 6.37 8.15
CA LYS A 145 7.71 6.05 9.50
C LYS A 145 6.24 6.38 9.64
N ILE A 146 5.51 5.55 10.38
CA ILE A 146 4.12 5.78 10.77
C ILE A 146 4.02 5.68 12.29
N TYR A 147 3.81 6.81 12.96
CA TYR A 147 3.64 6.91 14.39
C TYR A 147 2.17 6.75 14.77
N ALA A 148 1.90 5.93 15.78
CA ALA A 148 0.61 5.92 16.46
C ALA A 148 0.55 7.03 17.52
N ALA A 149 -0.65 7.35 17.99
CA ALA A 149 -0.88 8.34 19.05
C ALA A 149 -0.15 8.00 20.37
N ASN A 150 0.22 6.73 20.60
CA ASN A 150 0.98 6.28 21.77
C ASN A 150 2.52 6.42 21.62
N GLY A 151 3.00 6.97 20.49
CA GLY A 151 4.41 7.18 20.20
C GLY A 151 5.16 5.98 19.60
N ARG A 152 4.55 4.78 19.54
CA ARG A 152 5.13 3.64 18.80
C ARG A 152 5.05 3.89 17.30
N ALA A 153 6.01 3.34 16.57
CA ALA A 153 6.13 3.60 15.14
C ALA A 153 6.42 2.33 14.35
N LEU A 154 5.80 2.25 13.17
CA LEU A 154 6.22 1.33 12.12
C LEU A 154 7.28 2.01 11.26
N THR A 155 8.31 1.26 10.87
CA THR A 155 9.30 1.68 9.88
C THR A 155 9.01 1.01 8.55
N LEU A 156 8.96 1.80 7.48
CA LEU A 156 8.75 1.33 6.12
C LEU A 156 10.05 1.47 5.33
N VAL A 157 10.55 0.35 4.82
CA VAL A 157 11.80 0.30 4.05
C VAL A 157 11.48 0.21 2.57
N TRP A 158 12.09 1.09 1.79
CA TRP A 158 11.88 1.20 0.35
C TRP A 158 13.18 0.88 -0.39
N ILE A 159 13.04 0.24 -1.55
CA ILE A 159 14.15 -0.03 -2.46
C ILE A 159 13.87 0.59 -3.83
N PRO A 160 14.86 1.22 -4.48
CA PRO A 160 14.72 1.66 -5.86
C PRO A 160 14.90 0.46 -6.80
N ILE A 161 13.92 0.23 -7.68
CA ILE A 161 14.06 -0.73 -8.78
C ILE A 161 13.68 0.00 -10.06
N ASN A 162 14.64 0.10 -11.00
CA ASN A 162 14.47 0.80 -12.28
C ASN A 162 13.92 2.23 -12.13
N GLY A 163 14.44 2.98 -11.15
CA GLY A 163 14.02 4.36 -10.88
C GLY A 163 12.67 4.53 -10.19
N GLN A 164 11.99 3.43 -9.84
CA GLN A 164 10.74 3.46 -9.08
C GLN A 164 10.94 2.92 -7.66
N LEU A 165 10.43 3.66 -6.68
CA LEU A 165 10.42 3.22 -5.29
C LEU A 165 9.41 2.09 -5.10
N ARG A 166 9.86 1.02 -4.45
CA ARG A 166 9.02 -0.11 -4.08
C ARG A 166 9.16 -0.42 -2.61
N LEU A 167 8.04 -0.62 -1.93
CA LEU A 167 8.05 -1.02 -0.52
C LEU A 167 8.68 -2.41 -0.43
N SER A 168 9.70 -2.55 0.39
CA SER A 168 10.39 -3.82 0.62
C SER A 168 10.07 -4.41 1.98
N LYS A 169 9.94 -3.58 3.04
CA LYS A 169 9.65 -4.08 4.39
C LYS A 169 8.74 -3.15 5.18
N VAL A 170 7.98 -3.74 6.11
CA VAL A 170 7.31 -3.07 7.21
C VAL A 170 7.83 -3.68 8.51
N GLN A 171 8.29 -2.84 9.43
CA GLN A 171 8.96 -3.25 10.67
C GLN A 171 8.37 -2.57 11.89
N ASP A 172 8.38 -3.25 13.04
CA ASP A 172 8.14 -2.69 14.37
C ASP A 172 9.41 -2.90 15.21
N GLY A 173 10.17 -1.82 15.42
CA GLY A 173 11.54 -1.93 15.90
C GLY A 173 12.40 -2.78 14.96
N ASP A 174 13.03 -3.83 15.49
CA ASP A 174 13.86 -4.75 14.71
C ASP A 174 13.06 -5.91 14.08
N GLU A 175 11.80 -6.11 14.48
CA GLU A 175 10.96 -7.17 13.97
C GLU A 175 10.45 -6.82 12.55
N ILE A 176 10.62 -7.75 11.60
CA ILE A 176 10.05 -7.63 10.26
C ILE A 176 8.65 -8.24 10.28
N LEU A 177 7.64 -7.39 10.15
CA LEU A 177 6.24 -7.81 10.12
C LEU A 177 5.83 -8.30 8.73
N LEU A 178 6.33 -7.62 7.69
CA LEU A 178 6.05 -7.94 6.29
C LEU A 178 7.29 -7.63 5.43
N GLN A 179 7.62 -8.54 4.51
CA GLN A 179 8.69 -8.37 3.53
C GLN A 179 8.16 -8.67 2.12
N ILE A 180 8.47 -7.79 1.16
CA ILE A 180 8.12 -7.95 -0.25
C ILE A 180 9.39 -8.20 -1.07
N ASN A 181 9.44 -9.37 -1.71
CA ASN A 181 10.53 -9.76 -2.61
C ASN A 181 10.04 -9.67 -4.05
N TYR A 182 10.58 -8.73 -4.81
CA TYR A 182 10.25 -8.57 -6.24
C TYR A 182 11.21 -9.40 -7.09
N ARG A 183 10.72 -10.50 -7.70
CA ARG A 183 11.52 -11.43 -8.52
C ARG A 183 10.73 -11.92 -9.72
N ASP A 184 10.88 -11.29 -10.88
CA ASP A 184 10.12 -11.67 -12.08
C ASP A 184 10.15 -13.20 -12.36
N PRO A 185 9.00 -13.86 -12.58
CA PRO A 185 7.64 -13.29 -12.67
C PRO A 185 6.89 -13.21 -11.32
N HIS A 186 7.51 -13.55 -10.20
CA HIS A 186 6.89 -13.63 -8.87
C HIS A 186 7.17 -12.40 -7.98
N VAL A 187 6.16 -11.97 -7.24
CA VAL A 187 6.35 -11.04 -6.12
C VAL A 187 5.84 -11.74 -4.87
N GLU A 188 6.77 -12.08 -3.97
CA GLU A 188 6.45 -12.76 -2.72
C GLU A 188 6.20 -11.73 -1.63
N ILE A 189 5.07 -11.86 -0.93
CA ILE A 189 4.72 -11.07 0.25
C ILE A 189 4.77 -12.00 1.46
N VAL A 190 5.86 -11.91 2.20
CA VAL A 190 6.16 -12.79 3.34
C VAL A 190 5.78 -12.08 4.64
N HIS A 191 4.88 -12.67 5.39
CA HIS A 191 4.50 -12.24 6.74
C HIS A 191 5.38 -12.90 7.79
N SER A 192 5.76 -12.14 8.81
CA SER A 192 6.61 -12.58 9.93
C SER A 192 7.79 -13.46 9.47
N PRO A 193 8.67 -12.97 8.56
CA PRO A 193 9.74 -13.80 7.99
C PRO A 193 10.65 -14.39 9.08
N GLY A 194 10.93 -15.69 8.97
CA GLY A 194 11.77 -16.42 9.94
C GLY A 194 11.04 -16.92 11.19
N ALA A 195 9.77 -16.54 11.39
CA ALA A 195 8.94 -17.12 12.45
C ALA A 195 8.30 -18.44 12.01
N ALA A 196 7.92 -19.29 12.98
CA ALA A 196 7.16 -20.51 12.70
C ALA A 196 5.77 -20.23 12.08
N SER A 197 5.22 -19.03 12.32
CA SER A 197 3.96 -18.55 11.76
C SER A 197 4.13 -17.83 10.41
N ALA A 198 5.32 -17.91 9.79
CA ALA A 198 5.55 -17.25 8.52
C ALA A 198 4.56 -17.75 7.45
N SER A 199 4.01 -16.83 6.67
CA SER A 199 3.11 -17.14 5.57
C SER A 199 3.43 -16.27 4.37
N THR A 200 3.25 -16.81 3.16
CA THR A 200 3.67 -16.14 1.93
C THR A 200 2.52 -16.10 0.94
N PHE A 201 2.11 -14.88 0.57
CA PHE A 201 1.29 -14.65 -0.60
C PHE A 201 2.20 -14.47 -1.81
N THR A 202 1.74 -14.86 -3.01
CA THR A 202 2.54 -14.72 -4.23
C THR A 202 1.72 -14.06 -5.34
N ALA A 203 2.17 -12.90 -5.81
CA ALA A 203 1.66 -12.28 -7.02
C ALA A 203 2.46 -12.77 -8.24
N VAL A 204 1.77 -13.21 -9.30
CA VAL A 204 2.39 -13.65 -10.56
C VAL A 204 2.17 -12.57 -11.62
N ILE A 205 3.25 -11.95 -12.06
CA ILE A 205 3.29 -10.87 -13.04
C ILE A 205 3.73 -11.43 -14.39
N ARG A 206 2.93 -11.22 -15.43
CA ARG A 206 3.28 -11.61 -16.81
C ARG A 206 2.85 -10.51 -17.77
N GLY A 207 3.71 -10.17 -18.72
CA GLY A 207 3.45 -9.07 -19.65
C GLY A 207 3.21 -7.72 -18.96
N GLY A 208 3.78 -7.51 -17.76
CA GLY A 208 3.57 -6.30 -16.97
C GLY A 208 2.22 -6.18 -16.27
N GLN A 209 1.45 -7.26 -16.18
CA GLN A 209 0.15 -7.32 -15.50
C GLN A 209 0.14 -8.39 -14.40
N LEU A 210 -0.57 -8.12 -13.30
CA LEU A 210 -0.86 -9.14 -12.28
C LEU A 210 -1.87 -10.13 -12.84
N GLN A 211 -1.46 -11.38 -13.10
CA GLN A 211 -2.35 -12.40 -13.64
C GLN A 211 -2.88 -13.37 -12.59
N GLU A 212 -2.08 -13.67 -11.57
CA GLU A 212 -2.51 -14.54 -10.48
C GLU A 212 -2.07 -13.98 -9.13
N PHE A 213 -2.86 -14.24 -8.08
CA PHE A 213 -2.50 -13.96 -6.70
C PHE A 213 -2.79 -15.19 -5.84
N TRP A 214 -1.73 -15.82 -5.34
CA TRP A 214 -1.77 -17.08 -4.60
C TRP A 214 -1.86 -16.82 -3.11
N LEU A 215 -2.73 -17.57 -2.45
CA LEU A 215 -2.92 -17.54 -1.00
C LEU A 215 -1.93 -18.47 -0.29
N PRO A 216 -1.57 -18.18 0.97
CA PRO A 216 -0.74 -19.04 1.80
C PRO A 216 -1.53 -20.24 2.33
N LEU A 217 -2.24 -20.95 1.43
CA LEU A 217 -3.08 -22.10 1.75
C LEU A 217 -2.56 -23.34 1.03
N THR A 218 -2.67 -24.50 1.68
CA THR A 218 -2.14 -25.77 1.16
C THR A 218 -2.96 -26.34 0.00
N ASP A 219 -4.17 -25.84 -0.21
CA ASP A 219 -5.08 -26.25 -1.29
C ASP A 219 -4.80 -25.54 -2.63
N GLY A 220 -3.81 -24.63 -2.65
CA GLY A 220 -3.43 -23.88 -3.86
C GLY A 220 -4.45 -22.81 -4.26
N ALA A 221 -5.29 -22.35 -3.34
CA ALA A 221 -6.26 -21.30 -3.60
C ALA A 221 -5.58 -20.03 -4.17
N LYS A 222 -6.16 -19.51 -5.26
CA LYS A 222 -5.64 -18.33 -5.96
C LYS A 222 -6.73 -17.54 -6.67
N TRP A 223 -6.51 -16.25 -6.81
CA TRP A 223 -7.26 -15.40 -7.74
C TRP A 223 -6.56 -15.31 -9.07
N LYS A 224 -7.35 -15.17 -10.14
CA LYS A 224 -6.88 -14.91 -11.49
C LYS A 224 -7.48 -13.61 -11.99
N PHE A 225 -6.68 -12.83 -12.69
CA PHE A 225 -7.07 -11.53 -13.22
C PHE A 225 -6.85 -11.51 -14.73
N ALA A 226 -7.83 -10.96 -15.44
CA ALA A 226 -7.77 -10.74 -16.88
C ALA A 226 -8.05 -9.26 -17.17
N TYR A 227 -7.37 -8.71 -18.17
CA TYR A 227 -7.48 -7.30 -18.51
C TYR A 227 -7.86 -7.17 -19.98
N ILE A 228 -8.79 -6.26 -20.24
CA ILE A 228 -9.15 -5.83 -21.60
C ILE A 228 -8.80 -4.35 -21.68
N ALA A 229 -7.93 -4.00 -22.62
CA ALA A 229 -7.62 -2.61 -22.90
C ALA A 229 -8.69 -2.04 -23.83
N TYR A 230 -9.47 -1.10 -23.32
CA TYR A 230 -10.31 -0.24 -24.16
C TYR A 230 -9.46 0.95 -24.60
N GLY A 231 -9.67 1.45 -25.82
CA GLY A 231 -8.88 2.52 -26.43
C GLY A 231 -8.80 3.80 -25.58
N PRO A 232 -8.02 4.81 -26.03
CA PRO A 232 -7.87 6.04 -25.26
C PRO A 232 -9.25 6.66 -24.94
N LEU A 233 -9.41 7.14 -23.71
CA LEU A 233 -10.58 7.93 -23.33
C LEU A 233 -10.55 9.21 -24.17
N ILE A 234 -11.41 9.27 -25.20
CA ILE A 234 -11.61 10.47 -25.99
C ILE A 234 -12.47 11.40 -25.13
N PHE A 235 -11.85 12.39 -24.51
CA PHE A 235 -12.58 13.51 -23.94
C PHE A 235 -12.94 14.45 -25.10
N HIS A 236 -14.23 14.57 -25.40
CA HIS A 236 -14.76 15.60 -26.29
C HIS A 236 -14.89 16.93 -25.56
#